data_AF-W7ARK0-F1
#
_entry.id   AF-W7ARK0-F1
#
_cell.length_a   1.000
_cell.length_b   1.000
_cell.length_c   1.000
_cell.angle_alpha   90.00
_cell.angle_beta   90.00
_cell.angle_gamma   90.00
#
_symmetry.space_group_name_H-M   'P 1'
#
loop_
_entity.id
_entity.type
_entity.pdbx_description
1 polymer ?
#
loop_
_entity_poly.entity_id
_entity_poly.type
_entity_poly.pdbx_seq_one_letter_code
_entity_poly.pdbx_strand_id
1 'polypeptide(L)'
;MADHTKLKLLKIKSSIAIDERNSPVVIDREGMEKKLKSTERKRKRYKPRVKWDKGETERLIDGINEYGLSNWRQIMEAYSFSESRTNVSLKDKYRNFKKVFIIEKN
;
A
#
# COMPACT_ATOMS: atom_id res chain seq x y z
N MET A 1 21.68 24.19 -26.98
CA MET A 1 20.73 23.06 -27.03
C MET A 1 21.50 21.83 -26.59
N ALA A 2 21.37 21.41 -25.32
CA ALA A 2 22.13 20.29 -24.78
C ALA A 2 21.17 19.20 -24.30
N ASP A 3 21.41 18.00 -24.82
CA ASP A 3 20.59 16.80 -24.70
C ASP A 3 20.21 16.45 -23.26
N HIS A 4 18.91 16.23 -23.04
CA HIS A 4 18.39 15.64 -21.83
C HIS A 4 18.80 14.17 -21.76
N THR A 5 19.90 13.87 -21.08
CA THR A 5 20.25 12.52 -20.65
C THR A 5 19.12 11.95 -19.79
N LYS A 6 18.29 11.11 -20.41
CA LYS A 6 17.22 10.34 -19.79
C LYS A 6 17.84 9.40 -18.74
N LEU A 7 17.84 9.82 -17.48
CA LEU A 7 18.29 9.01 -16.35
C LEU A 7 17.53 7.67 -16.34
N LYS A 8 18.20 6.60 -16.78
CA LYS A 8 17.69 5.23 -16.66
C LYS A 8 17.99 4.74 -15.25
N LEU A 9 16.94 4.60 -14.43
CA LEU A 9 17.04 3.86 -13.18
C LEU A 9 17.29 2.38 -13.49
N LEU A 10 18.54 1.93 -13.29
CA LEU A 10 18.88 0.52 -13.24
C LEU A 10 18.27 -0.06 -11.97
N LYS A 11 17.34 -1.01 -12.14
CA LYS A 11 16.74 -1.77 -11.04
C LYS A 11 17.81 -2.71 -10.51
N ILE A 12 18.62 -2.25 -9.57
CA ILE A 12 19.58 -3.10 -8.86
C ILE A 12 18.74 -4.16 -8.13
N LYS A 13 18.69 -5.37 -8.70
CA LYS A 13 18.18 -6.55 -8.03
C LYS A 13 19.29 -7.03 -7.12
N SER A 14 19.00 -7.01 -5.82
CA SER A 14 19.66 -7.78 -4.76
C SER A 14 21.18 -7.58 -4.58
N SER A 15 21.48 -6.80 -3.53
CA SER A 15 22.49 -7.07 -2.50
C SER A 15 23.95 -7.22 -2.93
N ILE A 16 24.64 -6.08 -2.98
CA ILE A 16 26.05 -6.02 -2.57
C ILE A 16 26.05 -5.87 -1.05
N ALA A 17 26.36 -6.93 -0.34
CA ALA A 17 26.82 -6.86 1.05
C ALA A 17 28.25 -7.41 1.04
N ILE A 18 29.23 -6.50 1.07
CA ILE A 18 30.62 -6.85 1.34
C ILE A 18 30.77 -6.69 2.85
N ASP A 19 30.82 -7.79 3.59
CA ASP A 19 31.39 -7.83 4.93
C ASP A 19 32.51 -8.85 4.91
N GLU A 20 33.74 -8.38 5.02
CA GLU A 20 34.99 -9.15 4.94
C GLU A 20 35.24 -10.04 6.18
N ARG A 21 34.20 -10.44 6.91
CA ARG A 21 34.35 -11.09 8.23
C ARG A 21 33.68 -12.45 8.40
N ASN A 22 33.29 -13.13 7.33
CA ASN A 22 32.84 -14.52 7.46
C ASN A 22 33.69 -15.48 6.62
N SER A 23 34.34 -16.39 7.34
CA SER A 23 35.12 -17.54 6.88
C SER A 23 34.33 -18.37 5.85
N PRO A 24 34.99 -19.08 4.90
CA PRO A 24 34.31 -19.73 3.80
C PRO A 24 33.52 -20.94 4.29
N VAL A 25 32.20 -20.81 4.29
CA VAL A 25 31.29 -21.95 4.40
C VAL A 25 31.36 -22.69 3.07
N VAL A 26 31.86 -23.92 3.10
CA VAL A 26 31.81 -24.84 1.97
C VAL A 26 30.34 -25.22 1.77
N ILE A 27 29.68 -24.62 0.78
CA ILE A 27 28.27 -24.90 0.50
C ILE A 27 28.21 -25.98 -0.57
N ASP A 28 27.90 -27.21 -0.17
CA ASP A 28 27.68 -28.33 -1.08
C ASP A 28 26.63 -27.99 -2.14
N ARG A 29 27.04 -28.08 -3.41
CA ARG A 29 26.30 -27.61 -4.59
C ARG A 29 24.96 -28.32 -4.83
N GLU A 30 24.77 -29.51 -4.27
CA GLU A 30 23.57 -30.34 -4.49
C GLU A 30 22.31 -29.85 -3.76
N GLY A 31 22.45 -28.98 -2.74
CA GLY A 31 21.31 -28.47 -1.97
C GLY A 31 20.50 -27.37 -2.68
N MET A 32 21.05 -26.70 -3.70
CA MET A 32 20.44 -25.50 -4.28
C MET A 32 19.38 -25.78 -5.36
N GLU A 33 19.43 -26.92 -6.07
CA GLU A 33 18.52 -27.18 -7.20
C GLU A 33 17.07 -27.53 -6.78
N LYS A 34 16.85 -28.02 -5.55
CA LYS A 34 15.49 -28.41 -5.11
C LYS A 34 14.60 -27.26 -4.65
N LYS A 35 15.10 -26.03 -4.49
CA LYS A 35 14.33 -24.90 -3.91
C LYS A 35 13.69 -23.94 -4.93
N LEU A 36 13.99 -24.07 -6.23
CA LEU A 36 13.45 -23.16 -7.26
C LEU A 36 12.07 -23.58 -7.81
N LYS A 37 11.55 -24.76 -7.46
CA LYS A 37 10.32 -25.31 -8.08
C LYS A 37 8.99 -25.09 -7.33
N SER A 38 8.92 -24.31 -6.25
CA SER A 38 7.70 -24.30 -5.39
C SER A 38 7.14 -22.96 -4.92
N THR A 39 7.34 -21.85 -5.63
CA THR A 39 6.57 -20.62 -5.32
C THR A 39 6.07 -19.85 -6.55
N GLU A 40 5.40 -20.53 -7.47
CA GLU A 40 4.40 -19.88 -8.34
C GLU A 40 3.16 -19.52 -7.49
N ARG A 41 3.35 -18.67 -6.46
CA ARG A 41 2.22 -18.08 -5.74
C ARG A 41 1.56 -17.12 -6.73
N LYS A 42 0.46 -17.55 -7.35
CA LYS A 42 -0.40 -16.68 -8.18
C LYS A 42 -0.54 -15.35 -7.46
N ARG A 43 0.13 -14.30 -7.96
CA ARG A 43 0.06 -12.96 -7.36
C ARG A 43 -1.41 -12.57 -7.41
N LYS A 44 -2.09 -12.52 -6.26
CA LYS A 44 -3.47 -12.06 -6.19
C LYS A 44 -3.53 -10.69 -6.86
N ARG A 45 -4.32 -10.56 -7.92
CA ARG A 45 -4.52 -9.28 -8.59
C ARG A 45 -5.16 -8.34 -7.58
N TYR A 46 -4.42 -7.34 -7.10
CA TYR A 46 -4.96 -6.31 -6.23
C TYR A 46 -5.99 -5.49 -7.02
N LYS A 47 -7.12 -5.14 -6.38
CA LYS A 47 -8.12 -4.27 -6.98
C LYS A 47 -7.47 -2.91 -7.29
N PRO A 48 -7.69 -2.32 -8.48
CA PRO A 48 -7.17 -0.99 -8.80
C PRO A 48 -7.56 0.03 -7.73
N ARG A 49 -6.63 0.94 -7.38
CA ARG A 49 -6.89 1.99 -6.39
C ARG A 49 -7.86 3.00 -6.96
N VAL A 50 -9.04 3.12 -6.37
CA VAL A 50 -10.06 4.11 -6.76
C VAL A 50 -9.89 5.38 -5.92
N LYS A 51 -9.72 6.53 -6.59
CA LYS A 51 -9.65 7.85 -5.94
C LYS A 51 -10.97 8.16 -5.25
N TRP A 52 -10.91 8.86 -4.12
CA TRP A 52 -12.10 9.32 -3.42
C TRP A 52 -12.64 10.57 -4.09
N ASP A 53 -13.95 10.58 -4.34
CA ASP A 53 -14.62 11.78 -4.81
C ASP A 53 -14.76 12.82 -3.68
N LYS A 54 -14.92 14.10 -4.04
CA LYS A 54 -15.15 15.17 -3.07
C LYS A 54 -16.50 15.00 -2.36
N GLY A 55 -17.56 14.68 -3.08
CA GLY A 55 -18.88 14.45 -2.49
C GLY A 55 -18.92 13.20 -1.61
N GLU A 56 -18.20 12.13 -1.98
CA GLU A 56 -18.02 10.97 -1.10
C GLU A 56 -17.27 11.34 0.20
N THR A 57 -16.30 12.24 0.11
CA THR A 57 -15.52 12.70 1.26
C THR A 57 -16.38 13.54 2.21
N GLU A 58 -17.20 14.44 1.68
CA GLU A 58 -18.15 15.25 2.46
C GLU A 58 -19.14 14.37 3.21
N ARG A 59 -19.77 13.41 2.52
CA ARG A 59 -20.67 12.42 3.15
C ARG A 59 -20.00 11.60 4.25
N LEU A 60 -18.72 11.25 4.08
CA LEU A 60 -17.97 10.57 5.13
C LEU A 60 -17.78 11.46 6.37
N ILE A 61 -17.50 12.75 6.18
CA ILE A 61 -17.34 13.71 7.28
C ILE A 61 -18.67 13.92 7.99
N ASP A 62 -19.75 14.13 7.24
CA ASP A 62 -21.10 14.33 7.78
C ASP A 62 -21.55 13.10 8.59
N GLY A 63 -21.39 11.91 8.03
CA GLY A 63 -21.72 10.68 8.74
C GLY A 63 -20.87 10.44 9.99
N ILE A 64 -19.61 10.86 10.00
CA ILE A 64 -18.78 10.82 11.20
C ILE A 64 -19.30 11.80 12.26
N ASN A 65 -19.73 13.00 11.87
CA ASN A 65 -20.28 13.99 12.78
C ASN A 65 -21.62 13.55 13.38
N GLU A 66 -22.45 12.84 12.61
CA GLU A 66 -23.77 12.38 13.02
C GLU A 66 -23.73 11.07 13.83
N TYR A 67 -23.02 10.05 13.33
CA TYR A 67 -22.99 8.71 13.92
C TYR A 67 -21.77 8.45 14.80
N GLY A 68 -20.71 9.26 14.69
CA GLY A 68 -19.46 9.07 15.44
C GLY A 68 -18.45 8.10 14.80
N LEU A 69 -17.25 8.06 15.39
CA LEU A 69 -16.02 7.47 14.83
C LEU A 69 -15.95 5.93 14.83
N SER A 70 -16.99 5.23 15.27
CA SER A 70 -16.99 3.77 15.36
C SER A 70 -18.06 3.12 14.48
N ASN A 71 -18.98 3.92 13.96
CA ASN A 71 -20.20 3.45 13.32
C ASN A 71 -20.08 3.41 11.79
N TRP A 72 -18.93 2.93 11.28
CA TRP A 72 -18.60 2.90 9.86
C TRP A 72 -19.62 2.16 8.99
N ARG A 73 -20.21 1.08 9.53
CA ARG A 73 -21.26 0.34 8.86
C ARG A 73 -22.53 1.18 8.71
N GLN A 74 -22.96 1.83 9.80
CA GLN A 74 -24.15 2.68 9.78
C GLN A 74 -23.96 3.87 8.85
N ILE A 75 -22.77 4.50 8.87
CA ILE A 75 -22.43 5.58 7.92
C ILE A 75 -22.49 5.08 6.47
N MET A 76 -21.96 3.88 6.20
CA MET A 76 -22.02 3.28 4.85
C MET A 76 -23.45 2.97 4.40
N GLU A 77 -24.36 2.63 5.32
CA GLU A 77 -25.77 2.36 5.03
C GLU A 77 -26.61 3.64 4.90
N ALA A 78 -26.28 4.68 5.70
CA ALA A 78 -26.99 5.96 5.71
C ALA A 78 -26.66 6.85 4.51
N TYR A 79 -25.43 6.79 3.99
CA TYR A 79 -24.97 7.63 2.89
C TYR A 79 -24.67 6.80 1.64
N SER A 80 -24.99 7.34 0.47
CA SER A 80 -24.67 6.66 -0.80
C SER A 80 -23.17 6.82 -1.13
N PHE A 81 -22.43 5.73 -1.07
CA PHE A 81 -21.03 5.64 -1.53
C PHE A 81 -20.94 4.82 -2.83
N SER A 82 -19.80 4.90 -3.53
CA SER A 82 -19.52 4.01 -4.66
C SER A 82 -19.57 2.54 -4.21
N GLU A 83 -20.05 1.64 -5.08
CA GLU A 83 -20.09 0.19 -4.84
C GLU A 83 -18.72 -0.42 -4.49
N SER A 84 -17.64 0.27 -4.85
CA SER A 84 -16.28 -0.14 -4.51
C SER A 84 -15.88 0.13 -3.06
N ARG A 85 -16.70 0.89 -2.30
CA ARG A 85 -16.43 1.28 -0.92
C ARG A 85 -16.96 0.24 0.05
N THR A 86 -16.17 0.06 1.11
CA THR A 86 -16.47 -0.83 2.23
C THR A 86 -16.28 -0.07 3.54
N ASN A 87 -16.90 -0.55 4.62
CA ASN A 87 -16.71 0.00 5.97
C ASN A 87 -15.22 0.17 6.35
N VAL A 88 -14.36 -0.77 5.95
CA VAL A 88 -12.91 -0.72 6.15
C VAL A 88 -12.30 0.44 5.36
N SER A 89 -12.72 0.63 4.10
CA SER A 89 -12.21 1.73 3.28
C SER A 89 -12.56 3.11 3.85
N LEU A 90 -13.75 3.26 4.46
CA LEU A 90 -14.17 4.49 5.13
C LEU A 90 -13.29 4.77 6.36
N LYS A 91 -13.09 3.75 7.21
CA LYS A 91 -12.19 3.82 8.37
C LYS A 91 -10.77 4.22 7.95
N ASP A 92 -10.21 3.57 6.94
CA ASP A 92 -8.86 3.87 6.45
C ASP A 92 -8.76 5.25 5.80
N LYS A 93 -9.81 5.73 5.13
CA LYS A 93 -9.87 7.08 4.59
C LYS A 93 -9.83 8.13 5.71
N TYR A 94 -10.60 7.94 6.78
CA TYR A 94 -10.56 8.81 7.95
C TYR A 94 -9.19 8.81 8.64
N ARG A 95 -8.53 7.65 8.76
CA ARG A 95 -7.16 7.57 9.30
C ARG A 95 -6.16 8.37 8.48
N ASN A 96 -6.27 8.34 7.15
CA ASN A 96 -5.44 9.16 6.27
C ASN A 96 -5.73 10.65 6.46
N PHE A 97 -7.00 11.05 6.65
CA PHE A 97 -7.33 12.44 7.01
C PHE A 97 -6.65 12.87 8.30
N LYS A 98 -6.78 12.09 9.38
CA LYS A 98 -6.10 12.42 10.64
C LYS A 98 -4.59 12.55 10.43
N LYS A 99 -3.96 11.66 9.66
CA LYS A 99 -2.53 11.76 9.40
C LYS A 99 -2.17 13.06 8.69
N VAL A 100 -2.89 13.44 7.63
CA VAL A 100 -2.61 14.66 6.87
C VAL A 100 -2.90 15.92 7.72
N PHE A 101 -4.05 15.99 8.36
CA PHE A 101 -4.45 17.16 9.16
C PHE A 101 -3.69 17.31 10.48
N ILE A 102 -3.20 16.22 11.08
CA ILE A 102 -2.30 16.29 12.26
C ILE A 102 -0.92 16.80 11.85
N ILE A 103 -0.47 16.54 10.62
CA ILE A 103 0.82 17.03 10.11
C ILE A 103 0.78 18.53 9.80
N GLU A 104 -0.36 19.09 9.40
CA GLU A 104 -0.50 20.54 9.12
C GLU A 104 -0.57 21.43 10.37
N LYS A 105 -0.58 20.85 11.58
CA LYS A 105 -0.49 21.61 12.82
C LYS A 105 0.96 21.63 13.33
N ASN A 106 1.84 22.34 12.61
CA ASN A 106 3.17 22.72 13.12
C ASN A 106 3.63 24.02 12.48
#